data_AF-A0A6G8ID26-F1
#
_entry.id   AF-A0A6G8ID26-F1
#
_cell.length_a   1.000
_cell.length_b   1.000
_cell.length_c   1.000
_cell.angle_alpha   90.00
_cell.angle_beta   90.00
_cell.angle_gamma   90.00
#
_symmetry.space_group_name_H-M   'P 1'
#
loop_
_entity.id
_entity.type
_entity.pdbx_description
1 polymer ?
#
loop_
_entity_poly.entity_id
_entity_poly.type
_entity_poly.pdbx_seq_one_letter_code
_entity_poly.pdbx_strand_id
1 'polypeptide(L)'
;MQHAPSVTYPVGRSAVWAGGLVVLALALPTLLVLSAPGLSSLAIGALGSVWLGWCALAGRSLARQPCGWLCYGGGAVARRDGDAPWHWRDAAGLHERPLAAVRVALDLQRILLLELASDTDAPRWLWLDAGRAPADWPALRRAVRAATRP
;
A
#
# COMPACT_ATOMS: atom_id res chain seq x y z
N MET A 1 -30.27 4.45 -8.89
CA MET A 1 -28.84 4.10 -8.99
C MET A 1 -28.07 5.23 -8.34
N GLN A 2 -27.57 5.04 -7.11
CA GLN A 2 -26.82 6.09 -6.41
C GLN A 2 -25.44 6.20 -7.06
N HIS A 3 -25.19 7.30 -7.77
CA HIS A 3 -23.86 7.66 -8.25
C HIS A 3 -22.92 7.71 -7.05
N ALA A 4 -21.99 6.78 -6.98
CA ALA A 4 -20.94 6.86 -5.98
C ALA A 4 -20.06 8.09 -6.29
N PRO A 5 -19.68 8.87 -5.26
CA PRO A 5 -18.97 10.13 -5.44
C PRO A 5 -17.63 9.88 -6.14
N SER A 6 -17.23 10.78 -7.03
CA SER A 6 -15.89 10.77 -7.63
C SER A 6 -14.85 10.96 -6.53
N VAL A 7 -13.91 10.02 -6.38
CA VAL A 7 -12.89 10.05 -5.33
C VAL A 7 -11.51 9.90 -5.95
N THR A 8 -10.62 10.84 -5.64
CA THR A 8 -9.21 10.76 -6.00
C THR A 8 -8.40 10.65 -4.72
N TYR A 9 -7.81 9.48 -4.47
CA TYR A 9 -7.07 9.22 -3.23
C TYR A 9 -5.58 9.11 -3.50
N PRO A 10 -4.73 9.86 -2.75
CA PRO A 10 -3.28 9.77 -2.91
C PRO A 10 -2.76 8.44 -2.37
N VAL A 11 -2.04 7.72 -3.22
CA VAL A 11 -1.44 6.43 -2.91
C VAL A 11 0.08 6.58 -2.87
N GLY A 12 0.71 6.01 -1.85
CA GLY A 12 2.16 5.93 -1.80
C GLY A 12 2.66 5.32 -0.51
N ARG A 13 3.94 5.53 -0.23
CA ARG A 13 4.66 5.03 0.94
C ARG A 13 3.81 5.16 2.21
N SER A 14 3.35 4.02 2.74
CA SER A 14 2.55 3.98 3.97
C SER A 14 3.48 4.22 5.15
N ALA A 15 3.25 5.31 5.88
CA ALA A 15 4.02 5.64 7.08
C ALA A 15 3.86 4.56 8.16
N VAL A 16 2.71 3.89 8.20
CA VAL A 16 2.48 2.77 9.13
C VAL A 16 3.34 1.57 8.79
N TRP A 17 3.50 1.23 7.51
CA TRP A 17 4.36 0.12 7.13
C TRP A 17 5.84 0.43 7.38
N ALA A 18 6.26 1.67 7.11
CA ALA A 18 7.57 2.17 7.47
C ALA A 18 7.82 2.11 8.99
N GLY A 19 6.87 2.61 9.78
CA GLY A 19 6.93 2.61 11.24
C GLY A 19 6.93 1.19 11.82
N GLY A 20 6.10 0.29 11.29
CA GLY A 20 6.08 -1.11 11.69
C GLY A 20 7.41 -1.80 11.43
N LEU A 21 8.04 -1.54 10.28
CA LEU A 21 9.38 -2.05 9.99
C LEU A 21 10.43 -1.47 10.93
N VAL A 22 10.35 -0.18 11.28
CA VAL A 22 11.28 0.45 12.26
C VAL A 22 11.09 -0.13 13.66
N VAL A 23 9.85 -0.35 14.11
CA VAL A 23 9.57 -0.94 15.42
C VAL A 23 10.06 -2.38 15.46
N LEU A 24 9.73 -3.18 14.45
CA LEU A 24 10.28 -4.52 14.30
C LEU A 24 11.82 -4.45 14.26
N ALA A 25 12.34 -3.38 13.65
CA ALA A 25 13.77 -3.19 13.50
C ALA A 25 14.52 -2.94 14.81
N LEU A 26 13.85 -2.34 15.79
CA LEU A 26 14.43 -2.05 17.08
C LEU A 26 14.11 -3.14 18.10
N ALA A 27 12.91 -3.72 18.04
CA ALA A 27 12.44 -4.69 19.01
C ALA A 27 13.21 -6.02 18.96
N LEU A 28 13.45 -6.56 17.77
CA LEU A 28 14.14 -7.85 17.58
C LEU A 28 15.57 -7.86 18.15
N PRO A 29 16.47 -6.94 17.77
CA PRO A 29 17.83 -6.95 18.29
C PRO A 29 17.86 -6.65 19.80
N THR A 30 16.98 -5.75 20.28
CA THR A 30 16.90 -5.44 21.71
C THR A 30 16.47 -6.66 22.52
N LEU A 31 15.43 -7.37 22.09
CA LEU A 31 14.96 -8.59 22.76
C LEU A 31 16.05 -9.67 22.77
N LEU A 32 16.75 -9.84 21.64
CA LEU A 32 17.79 -10.84 21.52
C LEU A 32 18.97 -10.58 22.46
N VAL A 33 19.47 -9.34 22.52
CA VAL A 33 20.56 -8.93 23.43
C VAL A 33 20.17 -9.15 24.89
N LEU A 34 18.92 -8.84 25.26
CA LEU A 34 18.42 -9.05 26.62
C LEU A 34 18.27 -10.54 26.97
N SER A 35 17.93 -11.38 26.00
CA SER A 35 17.65 -12.81 26.20
C SER A 35 18.90 -13.71 26.22
N ALA A 36 20.05 -13.23 25.75
CA ALA A 36 21.24 -14.06 25.55
C ALA A 36 22.54 -13.34 25.96
N PRO A 37 22.79 -13.14 27.28
CA PRO A 37 23.96 -12.40 27.78
C PRO A 37 25.32 -13.09 27.59
N GLY A 38 25.39 -14.18 26.81
CA GLY A 38 26.62 -14.95 26.54
C GLY A 38 26.98 -15.07 25.06
N LEU A 39 26.41 -14.23 24.19
CA LEU A 39 26.71 -14.26 22.76
C LEU A 39 28.17 -13.92 22.47
N SER A 40 28.83 -14.76 21.67
CA SER A 40 30.20 -14.51 21.19
C SER A 40 30.24 -13.34 20.21
N SER A 41 31.39 -12.67 20.09
CA SER A 41 31.59 -11.54 19.17
C SER A 41 31.28 -11.90 17.70
N LEU A 42 31.58 -13.14 17.30
CA LEU A 42 31.23 -13.67 15.98
C LEU A 42 29.71 -13.82 15.79
N ALA A 43 28.99 -14.29 16.81
CA ALA A 43 27.53 -14.41 16.73
C ALA A 43 26.87 -13.03 16.62
N ILE A 44 27.36 -12.05 17.39
CA ILE A 44 26.90 -10.65 17.31
C ILE A 44 27.16 -10.07 15.91
N GLY A 45 28.35 -10.32 15.34
CA GLY A 45 28.69 -9.88 13.98
C GLY A 45 27.79 -10.51 12.90
N ALA A 46 27.52 -11.81 12.99
CA ALA A 46 26.64 -12.52 12.05
C ALA A 46 25.18 -12.05 12.17
N LEU A 47 24.69 -11.81 13.39
CA LEU A 47 23.37 -11.23 13.61
C LEU A 47 23.28 -9.81 13.05
N GLY A 48 24.30 -8.98 13.29
CA GLY A 48 24.37 -7.63 12.75
C GLY A 48 24.34 -7.59 11.22
N SER A 49 25.00 -8.53 10.54
CA SER A 49 24.99 -8.59 9.08
C SER A 49 23.64 -9.04 8.52
N VAL A 50 23.00 -10.05 9.11
CA VAL A 50 21.62 -10.46 8.77
C VAL A 50 20.65 -9.29 8.99
N TRP A 51 20.85 -8.58 10.10
CA TRP A 51 20.07 -7.41 10.48
C TRP A 51 20.16 -6.26 9.47
N LEU A 52 21.37 -5.92 9.05
CA LEU A 52 21.63 -4.93 8.01
C LEU A 52 21.04 -5.35 6.66
N GLY A 53 21.16 -6.63 6.31
CA GLY A 53 20.54 -7.20 5.10
C GLY A 53 19.02 -7.05 5.12
N TRP A 54 18.38 -7.33 6.26
CA TRP A 54 16.95 -7.12 6.45
C TRP A 54 16.55 -5.65 6.32
N CYS A 55 17.28 -4.73 6.96
CA CYS A 55 17.05 -3.29 6.85
C CYS A 55 17.18 -2.80 5.40
N ALA A 56 18.16 -3.30 4.65
CA ALA A 56 18.34 -2.97 3.24
C ALA A 56 17.18 -3.50 2.37
N LEU A 57 16.71 -4.72 2.62
CA LEU A 57 15.54 -5.29 1.94
C LEU A 57 14.25 -4.52 2.27
N ALA A 58 14.05 -4.15 3.54
CA ALA A 58 12.96 -3.32 4.00
C ALA A 58 12.99 -1.93 3.34
N GLY A 59 14.14 -1.25 3.32
CA GLY A 59 14.30 0.03 2.65
C GLY A 59 14.04 -0.06 1.13
N ARG A 60 14.54 -1.11 0.48
CA ARG A 60 14.33 -1.35 -0.96
C ARG A 60 12.87 -1.66 -1.30
N SER A 61 12.18 -2.41 -0.44
CA SER A 61 10.74 -2.68 -0.62
C SER A 61 9.90 -1.42 -0.39
N LEU A 62 10.26 -0.55 0.56
CA LEU A 62 9.65 0.79 0.70
C LEU A 62 9.88 1.65 -0.54
N ALA A 63 11.11 1.65 -1.09
CA ALA A 63 11.45 2.44 -2.27
C ALA A 63 10.68 1.97 -3.53
N ARG A 64 10.35 0.68 -3.59
CA ARG A 64 9.60 0.06 -4.68
C ARG A 64 8.08 0.14 -4.52
N GLN A 65 7.56 0.69 -3.41
CA GLN A 65 6.13 0.85 -3.27
C GLN A 65 5.61 1.80 -4.35
N PRO A 66 4.60 1.39 -5.15
CA PRO A 66 4.04 2.24 -6.17
C PRO A 66 3.47 3.51 -5.52
N CYS A 67 3.83 4.65 -6.09
CA CYS A 67 3.28 5.95 -5.73
C CYS A 67 2.45 6.48 -6.89
N GLY A 68 1.32 7.10 -6.57
CA GLY A 68 0.35 7.53 -7.57
C GLY A 68 -0.96 7.94 -6.93
N TRP A 69 -2.01 7.90 -7.72
CA TRP A 69 -3.36 8.28 -7.33
C TRP A 69 -4.32 7.20 -7.78
N LEU A 70 -5.20 6.80 -6.86
CA LEU A 70 -6.30 5.90 -7.18
C LEU A 70 -7.55 6.75 -7.37
N CYS A 71 -8.09 6.73 -8.58
CA CYS A 71 -9.22 7.54 -8.99
C CYS A 71 -10.44 6.65 -9.22
N TYR A 72 -11.57 7.04 -8.63
CA TYR A 72 -12.88 6.44 -8.84
C TYR A 72 -13.79 7.46 -9.51
N GLY A 73 -14.36 7.10 -10.66
CA GLY A 73 -15.35 7.90 -11.39
C GLY A 73 -14.89 9.30 -11.79
N GLY A 74 -14.37 9.46 -13.01
CA GLY A 74 -14.09 10.78 -13.59
C GLY A 74 -12.61 11.07 -13.91
N GLY A 75 -11.96 10.18 -14.65
CA GLY A 75 -10.78 10.56 -15.45
C GLY A 75 -11.24 11.17 -16.78
N ALA A 76 -10.41 12.03 -17.40
CA ALA A 76 -10.69 12.63 -18.72
C ALA A 76 -10.91 11.58 -19.84
N VAL A 77 -10.58 10.32 -19.56
CA VAL A 77 -10.69 9.16 -20.45
C VAL A 77 -12.03 8.43 -20.35
N ALA A 78 -12.82 8.61 -19.28
CA ALA A 78 -13.99 7.74 -19.04
C ALA A 78 -15.34 8.45 -19.18
N ARG A 79 -15.85 8.47 -20.41
CA ARG A 79 -17.29 8.31 -20.67
C ARG A 79 -17.52 7.66 -22.04
N ARG A 80 -16.92 6.49 -22.27
CA ARG A 80 -17.41 5.56 -23.29
C ARG A 80 -18.11 4.42 -22.56
N ASP A 81 -19.30 4.06 -23.02
CA ASP A 81 -20.12 3.01 -22.40
C ASP A 81 -19.30 1.74 -22.16
N GLY A 82 -19.22 1.31 -20.90
CA GLY A 82 -18.50 0.09 -20.47
C GLY A 82 -17.14 0.31 -19.78
N ASP A 83 -16.69 1.55 -19.58
CA ASP A 83 -15.39 1.81 -18.92
C ASP A 83 -15.35 1.37 -17.45
N ALA A 84 -14.19 0.81 -17.06
CA ALA A 84 -13.94 0.38 -15.70
C ALA A 84 -13.96 1.57 -14.73
N PRO A 85 -14.66 1.49 -13.59
CA PRO A 85 -14.92 2.65 -12.73
C PRO A 85 -13.67 3.14 -11.96
N TRP A 86 -12.58 2.39 -12.01
CA TRP A 86 -11.32 2.68 -11.32
C TRP A 86 -10.18 2.91 -12.31
N HIS A 87 -9.37 3.92 -12.03
CA HIS A 87 -8.15 4.22 -12.77
C HIS A 87 -6.98 4.44 -11.81
N TRP A 88 -5.82 3.95 -12.20
CA TRP A 88 -4.54 4.26 -11.57
C TRP A 88 -3.86 5.39 -12.34
N ARG A 89 -3.46 6.44 -11.64
CA ARG A 89 -2.61 7.49 -12.19
C ARG A 89 -1.24 7.45 -11.54
N ASP A 90 -0.18 7.48 -12.32
CA ASP A 90 1.18 7.51 -11.78
C ASP A 90 1.46 8.79 -10.97
N ALA A 91 2.53 8.78 -10.17
CA ALA A 91 2.90 9.93 -9.34
C ALA A 91 3.22 11.19 -10.16
N ALA A 92 3.69 11.02 -11.40
CA ALA A 92 3.96 12.12 -12.33
C ALA A 92 2.68 12.71 -12.94
N GLY A 93 1.54 12.03 -12.84
CA GLY A 93 0.28 12.43 -13.46
C GLY A 93 0.26 12.24 -14.98
N LEU A 94 1.26 11.56 -15.55
CA LEU A 94 1.49 11.44 -16.99
C LEU A 94 0.80 10.21 -17.58
N HIS A 95 0.61 9.16 -16.78
CA HIS A 95 -0.01 7.92 -17.24
C HIS A 95 -1.22 7.58 -16.38
N GLU A 96 -2.39 7.54 -17.02
CA GLU A 96 -3.61 6.97 -16.48
C GLU A 96 -3.81 5.57 -17.08
N ARG A 97 -4.12 4.60 -16.24
CA ARG A 97 -4.39 3.22 -16.64
C ARG A 97 -5.71 2.75 -16.04
N PRO A 98 -6.64 2.22 -16.83
CA PRO A 98 -7.86 1.62 -16.29
C PRO A 98 -7.50 0.38 -15.48
N LEU A 99 -8.26 0.12 -14.42
CA LEU A 99 -8.14 -1.07 -13.58
C LEU A 99 -9.35 -1.96 -13.82
N ALA A 100 -9.11 -3.21 -14.21
CA ALA A 100 -10.16 -4.18 -14.45
C ALA A 100 -10.95 -4.50 -13.18
N ALA A 101 -10.25 -4.62 -12.05
CA ALA A 101 -10.90 -4.81 -10.75
C ALA A 101 -10.08 -4.21 -9.60
N VAL A 102 -10.80 -3.81 -8.55
CA VAL A 102 -10.23 -3.39 -7.27
C VAL A 102 -10.90 -4.19 -6.16
N ARG A 103 -10.11 -5.01 -5.46
CA ARG A 103 -10.60 -5.89 -4.40
C ARG A 103 -9.99 -5.52 -3.06
N VAL A 104 -10.80 -5.54 -2.01
CA VAL A 104 -10.33 -5.43 -0.62
C VAL A 104 -9.85 -6.79 -0.16
N ALA A 105 -8.55 -6.92 0.10
CA ALA A 105 -7.99 -8.13 0.69
C ALA A 105 -7.94 -8.05 2.22
N LEU A 106 -7.67 -6.86 2.78
CA LEU A 106 -7.67 -6.63 4.22
C LEU A 106 -8.18 -5.22 4.53
N ASP A 107 -9.05 -5.09 5.54
CA ASP A 107 -9.56 -3.80 6.03
C ASP A 107 -9.39 -3.74 7.55
N LEU A 108 -8.43 -2.93 8.01
CA LEU A 108 -8.14 -2.66 9.42
C LEU A 108 -8.67 -1.29 9.86
N GLN A 109 -9.74 -0.80 9.22
CA GLN A 109 -10.41 0.49 9.45
C GLN A 109 -9.59 1.74 9.08
N ARG A 110 -8.35 1.84 9.56
CA ARG A 110 -7.40 2.93 9.25
C ARG A 110 -6.40 2.55 8.16
N ILE A 111 -6.21 1.25 7.94
CA ILE A 111 -5.31 0.70 6.95
C ILE A 111 -6.11 -0.23 6.07
N LEU A 112 -5.84 -0.22 4.78
CA LEU A 112 -6.56 -1.06 3.83
C LEU A 112 -5.59 -1.62 2.80
N LEU A 113 -5.65 -2.94 2.60
CA LEU A 113 -4.89 -3.65 1.59
C LEU A 113 -5.80 -3.92 0.40
N LEU A 114 -5.43 -3.34 -0.73
CA LEU A 114 -6.10 -3.56 -2.00
C LEU A 114 -5.28 -4.48 -2.90
N GLU A 115 -6.00 -5.32 -3.63
CA GLU A 115 -5.50 -5.99 -4.81
C GLU A 115 -6.07 -5.26 -6.03
N LEU A 116 -5.18 -4.72 -6.85
CA LEU A 116 -5.51 -4.04 -8.10
C LEU A 116 -5.24 -5.01 -9.25
N ALA A 117 -6.29 -5.39 -9.97
CA ALA A 117 -6.18 -6.20 -11.17
C ALA A 117 -6.28 -5.31 -12.41
N SER A 118 -5.43 -5.59 -13.38
CA SER A 118 -5.45 -4.99 -14.71
C SER A 118 -5.55 -6.12 -15.73
N ASP A 119 -6.20 -5.92 -16.86
CA ASP A 119 -6.38 -6.98 -17.87
C ASP A 119 -5.05 -7.49 -18.45
N THR A 120 -4.01 -6.64 -18.42
CA THR A 120 -2.70 -6.91 -19.06
C THR A 120 -1.56 -7.17 -18.08
N ASP A 121 -1.72 -6.83 -16.80
CA ASP A 121 -0.63 -6.86 -15.81
C ASP A 121 -0.96 -7.83 -14.67
N ALA A 122 0.09 -8.39 -14.06
CA ALA A 122 -0.03 -9.13 -12.81
C ALA A 122 -0.71 -8.28 -11.71
N PRO A 123 -1.49 -8.90 -10.81
CA PRO A 123 -2.19 -8.18 -9.75
C PRO A 123 -1.19 -7.44 -8.86
N ARG A 124 -1.52 -6.18 -8.55
CA ARG A 124 -0.68 -5.31 -7.74
C ARG A 124 -1.28 -5.12 -6.36
N TRP A 125 -0.46 -5.28 -5.34
CA TRP A 125 -0.86 -5.12 -3.95
C TRP A 125 -0.55 -3.71 -3.45
N LEU A 126 -1.53 -3.10 -2.81
CA LEU A 126 -1.47 -1.71 -2.42
C LEU A 126 -1.91 -1.51 -0.97
N TRP A 127 -1.02 -0.95 -0.16
CA TRP A 127 -1.33 -0.51 1.19
C TRP A 127 -1.79 0.95 1.17
N LEU A 128 -2.98 1.19 1.70
CA LEU A 128 -3.55 2.50 1.92
C LEU A 128 -3.64 2.80 3.41
N ASP A 129 -3.42 4.07 3.75
CA ASP A 129 -3.48 4.58 5.11
C ASP A 129 -4.39 5.81 5.15
N ALA A 130 -5.36 5.82 6.07
CA ALA A 130 -6.27 6.92 6.35
C ALA A 130 -5.55 8.23 6.70
N GLY A 131 -4.32 8.16 7.23
CA GLY A 131 -3.56 9.33 7.62
C GLY A 131 -3.17 10.26 6.46
N ARG A 132 -3.15 9.77 5.22
CA ARG A 132 -2.76 10.58 4.05
C ARG A 132 -3.82 11.59 3.61
N ALA A 133 -5.08 11.19 3.61
CA ALA A 133 -6.21 12.04 3.24
C ALA A 133 -7.42 11.64 4.11
N PRO A 134 -7.44 12.04 5.40
CA PRO A 134 -8.43 11.58 6.35
C PRO A 134 -9.85 12.01 5.99
N ALA A 135 -10.01 13.15 5.30
CA ALA A 135 -11.30 13.65 4.83
C ALA A 135 -11.91 12.74 3.74
N ASP A 136 -11.09 12.22 2.82
CA ASP A 136 -11.54 11.40 1.69
C ASP A 136 -11.65 9.91 2.04
N TRP A 137 -11.07 9.50 3.18
CA TRP A 137 -11.00 8.11 3.60
C TRP A 137 -12.37 7.39 3.68
N PRO A 138 -13.42 7.97 4.29
CA PRO A 138 -14.74 7.31 4.32
C PRO A 138 -15.40 7.21 2.95
N ALA A 139 -15.12 8.15 2.05
CA ALA A 139 -15.62 8.12 0.68
C ALA A 139 -14.92 7.00 -0.12
N LEU A 140 -13.59 6.90 -0.01
CA LEU A 140 -12.80 5.83 -0.61
C LEU A 140 -13.27 4.44 -0.16
N ARG A 141 -13.41 4.21 1.14
CA ARG A 141 -13.86 2.91 1.67
C ARG A 141 -15.23 2.51 1.14
N ARG A 142 -16.15 3.47 1.02
CA ARG A 142 -17.48 3.23 0.43
C ARG A 142 -17.37 2.90 -1.06
N ALA A 143 -16.58 3.65 -1.82
CA ALA A 143 -16.36 3.40 -3.24
C ALA A 143 -15.78 2.02 -3.49
N VAL A 144 -14.73 1.63 -2.76
CA VAL A 144 -14.11 0.30 -2.93
C VAL A 144 -15.09 -0.80 -2.54
N ARG A 145 -15.77 -0.70 -1.40
CA ARG A 145 -16.75 -1.72 -0.98
C ARG A 145 -17.93 -1.85 -1.94
N ALA A 146 -18.36 -0.75 -2.57
CA ALA A 146 -19.39 -0.78 -3.60
C ALA A 146 -18.89 -1.49 -4.86
N ALA A 147 -17.62 -1.27 -5.25
CA ALA A 147 -17.01 -1.88 -6.42
C ALA A 147 -16.61 -3.36 -6.24
N THR A 148 -16.46 -3.84 -4.99
CA THR A 148 -16.14 -5.25 -4.72
C THR A 148 -17.38 -6.15 -4.63
N ARG A 149 -18.60 -5.62 -4.73
CA ARG A 149 -19.81 -6.46 -4.70
C ARG A 149 -20.01 -7.17 -6.06
N PRO A 150 -20.25 -8.50 -6.06
CA PRO A 150 -20.52 -9.27 -7.27
C PRO A 150 -21.85 -8.89 -7.91
#